data_AF-G5QNB7-F1
#
_entry.id   AF-G5QNB7-F1
#
_cell.length_a   1.000
_cell.length_b   1.000
_cell.length_c   1.000
_cell.angle_alpha   90.00
_cell.angle_beta   90.00
_cell.angle_gamma   90.00
#
_symmetry.space_group_name_H-M   'P 1'
#
loop_
_entity.id
_entity.type
_entity.pdbx_description
1 polymer ?
#
loop_
_entity_poly.entity_id
_entity_poly.type
_entity_poly.pdbx_seq_one_letter_code
_entity_poly.pdbx_strand_id
1 'polypeptide(L)'
;MTPRAATRGGVNAVAHEFAASCGYGIELSESALPLKPAVRGVCELLGLDALNFANEGKLVIAVERQAADRALAALRAHPLGRDAALIGEVVERKGVRLAGLYGVKRTLDLPHAEPLPRIC
;
A
#
# COMPACT_ATOMS: atom_id res chain seq x y z
N MET A 1 13.40 10.53 -1.44
CA MET A 1 12.38 9.83 -0.63
C MET A 1 11.11 10.65 -0.68
N THR A 2 10.00 10.06 -1.14
CA THR A 2 8.71 10.78 -1.26
C THR A 2 7.71 10.13 -0.31
N PRO A 3 7.46 10.72 0.88
CA PRO A 3 6.45 10.22 1.81
C PRO A 3 5.06 10.80 1.49
N ARG A 4 4.02 9.97 1.61
CA ARG A 4 2.61 10.40 1.56
C ARG A 4 1.81 9.72 2.67
N ALA A 5 0.87 10.45 3.24
CA ALA A 5 -0.07 9.90 4.21
C ALA A 5 -1.17 9.11 3.47
N ALA A 6 -1.51 7.91 3.97
CA ALA A 6 -2.53 7.04 3.37
C ALA A 6 -3.91 7.27 4.00
N THR A 7 -4.34 8.54 4.09
CA THR A 7 -5.62 8.93 4.68
C THR A 7 -6.76 8.56 3.73
N ARG A 8 -7.28 9.49 2.94
CA ARG A 8 -8.41 9.21 2.05
C ARG A 8 -8.03 8.25 0.91
N GLY A 9 -8.84 7.22 0.67
CA GLY A 9 -8.58 6.21 -0.37
C GLY A 9 -7.41 5.24 -0.08
N GLY A 10 -6.78 5.34 1.09
CA GLY A 10 -5.80 4.38 1.59
C GLY A 10 -4.51 4.29 0.78
N VAL A 11 -3.87 3.11 0.84
CA VAL A 11 -2.62 2.82 0.15
C VAL A 11 -2.83 2.75 -1.37
N ASN A 12 -4.01 2.32 -1.82
CA ASN A 12 -4.34 2.22 -3.24
C ASN A 12 -4.31 3.59 -3.93
N ALA A 13 -4.93 4.60 -3.32
CA ALA A 13 -4.91 5.98 -3.82
C ALA A 13 -3.47 6.51 -3.93
N VAL A 14 -2.66 6.32 -2.89
CA VAL A 14 -1.26 6.78 -2.90
C VAL A 14 -0.42 6.07 -3.97
N ALA A 15 -0.63 4.77 -4.20
CA ALA A 15 0.06 4.06 -5.27
C ALA A 15 -0.31 4.61 -6.66
N HIS A 16 -1.58 4.95 -6.89
CA HIS A 16 -2.01 5.59 -8.12
C HIS A 16 -1.43 6.99 -8.30
N GLU A 17 -1.40 7.80 -7.24
CA GLU A 17 -0.75 9.12 -7.26
C GLU A 17 0.73 9.02 -7.61
N PHE A 18 1.45 8.07 -7.01
CA PHE A 18 2.85 7.83 -7.31
C PHE A 18 3.04 7.42 -8.77
N ALA A 19 2.30 6.42 -9.26
CA ALA A 19 2.38 5.97 -10.64
C ALA A 19 2.10 7.10 -11.64
N ALA A 20 1.08 7.92 -11.38
CA ALA A 20 0.74 9.08 -12.20
C ALA A 20 1.84 10.15 -12.18
N SER A 21 2.46 10.40 -11.03
CA SER A 21 3.48 11.45 -10.88
C SER A 21 4.82 11.12 -11.54
N CYS A 22 5.22 9.84 -11.58
CA CYS A 22 6.52 9.44 -12.11
C CYS A 22 6.45 8.83 -13.51
N GLY A 23 5.26 8.47 -14.00
CA GLY A 23 5.07 7.84 -15.32
C GLY A 23 5.44 6.35 -15.39
N TYR A 24 5.76 5.74 -14.26
CA TYR A 24 6.05 4.31 -14.10
C TYR A 24 4.86 3.55 -13.50
N GLY A 25 4.93 2.21 -13.47
CA GLY A 25 3.96 1.39 -12.75
C GLY A 25 4.38 1.07 -11.32
N ILE A 26 3.44 0.55 -10.54
CA ILE A 26 3.68 0.08 -9.17
C ILE A 26 3.11 -1.33 -9.04
N GLU A 27 3.91 -2.23 -8.49
CA GLU A 27 3.50 -3.59 -8.17
C GLU A 27 3.58 -3.80 -6.67
N LEU A 28 2.43 -4.08 -6.08
CA LEU A 28 2.28 -4.39 -4.66
C LEU A 28 2.19 -5.91 -4.48
N SER A 29 2.69 -6.42 -3.36
CA SER A 29 2.56 -7.82 -2.96
C SER A 29 1.55 -7.95 -1.83
N GLU A 30 0.48 -8.72 -2.09
CA GLU A 30 -0.61 -8.92 -1.13
C GLU A 30 -0.13 -9.63 0.15
N SER A 31 0.77 -10.61 0.00
CA SER A 31 1.36 -11.35 1.13
C SER A 31 2.29 -10.48 1.99
N ALA A 32 2.86 -9.42 1.43
CA ALA A 32 3.75 -8.50 2.13
C ALA A 32 3.02 -7.42 2.95
N LEU A 33 1.71 -7.28 2.79
CA LEU A 33 0.93 -6.25 3.50
C LEU A 33 0.86 -6.54 5.01
N PRO A 34 1.31 -5.61 5.88
CA PRO A 34 1.31 -5.78 7.34
C PRO A 34 -0.09 -5.54 7.91
N LEU A 35 -1.02 -6.43 7.61
CA LEU A 35 -2.40 -6.39 8.07
C LEU A 35 -2.55 -7.12 9.40
N LYS A 36 -3.22 -6.49 10.38
CA LYS A 36 -3.61 -7.16 11.64
C LYS A 36 -4.60 -8.30 11.35
N PRO A 37 -4.58 -9.40 12.14
CA PRO A 37 -5.51 -10.52 11.95
C PRO A 37 -6.99 -10.10 11.91
N ALA A 38 -7.40 -9.18 12.79
CA ALA A 38 -8.76 -8.66 12.80
C ALA A 38 -9.14 -7.93 11.49
N VAL A 39 -8.21 -7.19 10.89
CA VAL A 39 -8.44 -6.49 9.61
C VAL A 39 -8.58 -7.50 8.48
N ARG A 40 -7.74 -8.55 8.46
CA ARG A 40 -7.87 -9.65 7.49
C ARG A 40 -9.24 -10.32 7.60
N GLY A 41 -9.69 -10.63 8.81
CA GLY A 41 -11.01 -11.22 9.03
C GLY A 41 -12.15 -10.34 8.52
N VAL A 42 -12.09 -9.01 8.73
CA VAL A 42 -13.08 -8.07 8.18
C VAL A 42 -13.06 -8.05 6.65
N CYS A 43 -11.88 -8.02 6.04
CA CYS A 43 -11.72 -8.07 4.58
C CYS A 43 -12.31 -9.35 3.98
N GLU A 44 -12.04 -10.51 4.60
CA GLU A 44 -12.57 -11.81 4.17
C GLU A 44 -14.09 -11.87 4.31
N LEU A 45 -14.64 -11.38 5.43
CA LEU A 45 -16.09 -11.41 5.68
C LEU A 45 -16.88 -10.48 4.77
N LEU A 46 -16.33 -9.31 4.45
CA LEU A 46 -17.04 -8.26 3.71
C LEU A 46 -16.65 -8.18 2.23
N GLY A 47 -15.66 -8.96 1.78
CA GLY A 47 -15.13 -8.88 0.42
C GLY A 47 -14.46 -7.54 0.11
N LEU A 48 -13.92 -6.86 1.13
CA LEU A 48 -13.31 -5.53 1.01
C LEU A 48 -11.79 -5.63 0.92
N ASP A 49 -11.18 -4.74 0.14
CA ASP A 49 -9.73 -4.65 0.02
C ASP A 49 -9.15 -3.66 1.05
N ALA A 50 -8.26 -4.13 1.91
CA ALA A 50 -7.61 -3.32 2.94
C ALA A 50 -6.83 -2.13 2.37
N LEU A 51 -6.37 -2.22 1.11
CA LEU A 51 -5.65 -1.14 0.44
C LEU A 51 -6.52 0.10 0.23
N ASN A 52 -7.85 -0.05 0.26
CA ASN A 52 -8.81 1.04 0.10
C ASN A 52 -9.25 1.67 1.43
N PHE A 53 -8.86 1.11 2.57
CA PHE A 53 -9.22 1.64 3.87
C PHE A 53 -8.39 2.88 4.21
N ALA A 54 -9.06 3.87 4.78
CA ALA A 54 -8.37 5.06 5.27
C ALA A 54 -7.48 4.72 6.46
N ASN A 55 -6.29 5.33 6.50
CA ASN A 55 -5.35 5.19 7.61
C ASN A 55 -5.02 6.54 8.22
N GLU A 56 -5.30 6.71 9.51
CA GLU A 56 -4.83 7.83 10.30
C GLU A 56 -3.53 7.44 11.02
N GLY A 57 -2.40 7.96 10.54
CA GLY A 57 -1.08 7.70 11.13
C GLY A 57 -0.22 6.66 10.39
N LYS A 58 -0.52 6.33 9.13
CA LYS A 58 0.34 5.49 8.27
C LYS A 58 0.90 6.27 7.09
N LEU A 59 2.12 5.93 6.71
CA LEU A 59 2.85 6.51 5.58
C LEU A 59 3.13 5.44 4.52
N VAL A 60 3.05 5.84 3.26
CA VAL A 60 3.62 5.12 2.12
C VAL A 60 4.85 5.90 1.67
N ILE A 61 5.97 5.19 1.50
CA ILE A 61 7.27 5.82 1.28
C ILE A 61 7.94 5.16 0.08
N ALA A 62 8.26 5.95 -0.95
CA ALA A 62 9.12 5.53 -2.04
C ALA A 62 10.59 5.83 -1.72
N VAL A 63 11.45 4.82 -1.84
CA VAL A 63 12.89 4.88 -1.57
C VAL A 63 13.67 4.25 -2.73
N GLU A 64 14.94 4.62 -2.86
CA GLU A 64 15.85 3.95 -3.78
C GLU A 64 16.06 2.49 -3.35
N ARG A 65 16.20 1.58 -4.33
CA ARG A 65 16.34 0.14 -4.09
C ARG A 65 17.49 -0.18 -3.13
N GLN A 66 18.62 0.50 -3.26
CA GLN A 66 19.81 0.28 -2.41
C GLN A 66 19.63 0.81 -0.98
N ALA A 67 18.68 1.71 -0.76
CA ALA A 67 18.39 2.29 0.55
C ALA A 67 17.22 1.59 1.27
N ALA A 68 16.56 0.61 0.64
CA ALA A 68 15.34 -0.02 1.14
C ALA A 68 15.51 -0.63 2.54
N ASP A 69 16.53 -1.46 2.74
CA ASP A 69 16.78 -2.13 4.02
C ASP A 69 17.14 -1.14 5.13
N ARG A 70 17.97 -0.13 4.79
CA ARG A 70 18.35 0.93 5.74
C ARG A 70 17.15 1.77 6.16
N ALA A 71 16.30 2.15 5.20
CA ALA A 71 15.08 2.91 5.48
C ALA A 71 14.10 2.09 6.34
N LEU A 72 13.93 0.81 6.02
CA LEU A 72 13.08 -0.10 6.78
C LEU A 72 13.57 -0.26 8.22
N ALA A 73 14.88 -0.46 8.42
CA ALA A 73 15.48 -0.54 9.74
C ALA A 73 15.26 0.75 10.56
N ALA A 74 15.45 1.91 9.94
CA ALA A 74 15.22 3.21 10.59
C ALA A 74 13.76 3.40 11.01
N LEU A 75 12.80 3.00 10.18
CA LEU A 75 11.37 3.07 10.51
C LEU A 75 11.02 2.12 11.67
N ARG A 76 11.52 0.89 11.64
CA ARG A 76 11.25 -0.12 12.67
C ARG A 76 11.88 0.20 14.03
N ALA A 77 12.93 1.02 14.06
CA ALA A 77 13.52 1.51 15.29
C ALA A 77 12.60 2.48 16.07
N HIS A 78 11.61 3.10 15.39
CA HIS A 78 10.66 4.00 16.01
C HIS A 78 9.37 3.25 16.44
N PRO A 79 8.79 3.52 17.63
CA PRO A 79 7.59 2.82 18.10
C PRO A 79 6.40 2.85 17.11
N LEU A 80 6.20 3.98 16.43
CA LEU A 80 5.13 4.13 15.42
C LEU A 80 5.41 3.39 14.10
N GLY A 81 6.66 3.00 13.83
CA GLY A 81 7.09 2.34 12.60
C GLY A 81 7.47 0.86 12.77
N ARG A 82 7.28 0.28 13.97
CA ARG A 82 7.64 -1.12 14.29
C ARG A 82 7.08 -2.14 13.28
N ASP A 83 5.90 -1.87 12.74
CA ASP A 83 5.17 -2.73 11.80
C ASP A 83 5.42 -2.33 10.33
N ALA A 84 6.41 -1.48 10.05
CA ALA A 84 6.78 -1.11 8.68
C ALA A 84 7.22 -2.33 7.87
N ALA A 85 6.88 -2.34 6.59
CA ALA A 85 7.19 -3.44 5.68
C ALA A 85 7.46 -2.90 4.27
N LEU A 86 8.29 -3.61 3.52
CA LEU A 86 8.38 -3.45 2.07
C LEU A 86 7.19 -4.17 1.45
N ILE A 87 6.36 -3.43 0.73
CA ILE A 87 5.09 -3.95 0.20
C ILE A 87 5.05 -4.01 -1.33
N GLY A 88 6.10 -3.57 -2.02
CA GLY A 88 6.11 -3.51 -3.48
C GLY A 88 7.29 -2.76 -4.07
N GLU A 89 7.25 -2.57 -5.38
CA GLU A 89 8.29 -1.89 -6.15
C GLU A 89 7.71 -1.07 -7.32
N VAL A 90 8.50 -0.11 -7.79
CA VAL A 90 8.24 0.66 -9.01
C VAL A 90 8.79 -0.12 -10.20
N VAL A 91 8.01 -0.21 -11.28
CA VAL A 91 8.35 -0.98 -12.48
C VAL A 91 8.10 -0.19 -13.77
N GLU A 92 8.75 -0.58 -14.86
CA GLU A 92 8.61 0.09 -16.16
C GLU A 92 7.19 -0.01 -16.73
N ARG A 93 6.54 -1.16 -16.57
CA ARG A 93 5.17 -1.39 -17.06
C ARG A 93 4.18 -0.52 -16.30
N LYS A 94 3.60 0.47 -16.96
CA LYS A 94 2.60 1.40 -16.40
C LYS A 94 1.40 0.72 -15.74
N GLY A 95 0.75 1.43 -14.82
CA GLY A 95 -0.42 0.99 -14.06
C GLY A 95 -0.06 0.40 -12.69
N VAL A 96 -1.07 0.29 -11.83
CA VAL A 96 -0.94 -0.27 -10.47
C VAL A 96 -1.47 -1.70 -10.47
N ARG A 97 -0.70 -2.63 -9.90
CA ARG A 97 -1.04 -4.05 -9.83
C ARG A 97 -0.83 -4.60 -8.44
N LEU A 98 -1.66 -5.57 -8.08
CA LEU A 98 -1.51 -6.38 -6.88
C LEU A 98 -1.13 -7.81 -7.28
N ALA A 99 0.01 -8.27 -6.79
CA ALA A 99 0.46 -9.65 -6.88
C ALA A 99 -0.15 -10.46 -5.73
N GLY A 100 -1.08 -11.34 -6.06
CA GLY A 100 -1.70 -12.27 -5.11
C GLY A 100 -0.93 -13.58 -4.99
N LEU A 101 -1.65 -14.64 -4.61
CA LEU A 101 -1.10 -15.99 -4.52
C LEU A 101 -0.49 -16.45 -5.86
N TYR A 102 0.60 -17.21 -5.78
CA TYR A 102 1.35 -17.73 -6.93
C TYR A 102 1.91 -16.67 -7.89
N GLY A 103 1.99 -15.42 -7.46
CA GLY A 103 2.54 -14.32 -8.27
C GLY A 103 1.59 -13.84 -9.37
N VAL A 104 0.31 -14.24 -9.34
CA VAL A 104 -0.70 -13.74 -10.26
C VAL A 104 -0.91 -12.25 -10.00
N LYS A 105 -0.65 -11.43 -11.01
CA LYS A 105 -0.79 -9.97 -10.93
C LYS A 105 -2.13 -9.55 -11.50
N ARG A 106 -2.99 -8.97 -10.67
CA ARG A 106 -4.23 -8.31 -11.12
C ARG A 106 -4.04 -6.80 -11.16
N THR A 107 -4.68 -6.13 -12.11
CA THR A 107 -4.81 -4.67 -12.06
C THR A 107 -5.54 -4.30 -10.78
N LEU A 108 -5.01 -3.32 -10.05
CA LEU A 108 -5.65 -2.77 -8.88
C LEU A 108 -6.38 -1.51 -9.30
N ASP A 109 -7.70 -1.57 -9.39
CA ASP A 109 -8.52 -0.42 -9.77
C ASP A 109 -8.79 0.47 -8.56
N LEU A 110 -8.93 1.78 -8.79
CA LEU A 110 -9.43 2.69 -7.76
C LEU A 110 -10.92 2.43 -7.53
N PRO A 111 -11.39 2.37 -6.28
CA PRO A 111 -12.80 2.18 -5.99
C PRO A 111 -13.61 3.39 -6.47
N HIS A 112 -14.82 3.15 -7.00
CA HIS A 112 -15.72 4.22 -7.45
C HIS A 112 -16.22 5.11 -6.30
N ALA A 113 -16.29 4.58 -5.09
CA ALA A 113 -16.66 5.29 -3.86
C ALA A 113 -15.91 4.69 -2.68
N GLU A 114 -15.79 5.45 -1.59
CA GLU A 114 -15.22 4.91 -0.35
C GLU A 114 -16.07 3.77 0.21
N PRO A 115 -15.46 2.66 0.67
CA PRO A 115 -16.20 1.46 1.07
C PRO A 115 -17.03 1.65 2.33
N LEU A 116 -16.75 2.68 3.12
CA LEU A 116 -17.45 2.98 4.36
C LEU A 116 -17.82 4.47 4.37
N PRO A 117 -19.13 4.81 4.39
CA PRO A 117 -19.56 6.20 4.46
C PRO A 117 -19.18 6.82 5.81
N ARG A 118 -18.76 8.09 5.80
CA ARG A 118 -18.35 8.88 7.00
C ARG A 118 -17.05 8.38 7.67
N ILE A 119 -16.10 7.87 6.89
CA ILE A 119 -14.73 7.71 7.34
C ILE A 119 -13.95 8.97 6.92
N CYS A 120 -13.35 9.62 7.93
CA CYS A 120 -12.81 10.99 7.95
C CYS A 120 -13.88 12.09 7.97
#